data_AF-A0A913YLE3-F1
#
_entry.id   AF-A0A913YLE3-F1
#
_cell.length_a   1.000
_cell.length_b   1.000
_cell.length_c   1.000
_cell.angle_alpha   90.00
_cell.angle_beta   90.00
_cell.angle_gamma   90.00
#
_symmetry.space_group_name_H-M   'P 1'
#
loop_
_entity.id
_entity.type
_entity.pdbx_description
1 polymer ?
#
loop_
_entity_poly.entity_id
_entity_poly.type
_entity_poly.pdbx_seq_one_letter_code
_entity_poly.pdbx_strand_id
1 'polypeptide(L)'
;MDCSGKDYEVIAQSALDEKGQFHGHTKCNKVSSQEQLCRLWKKFVQDGKITQEEFRCTTFSAYPRTVEEFKKPFNDPDSSVRRKGLELVSIATHVIPCAHKERWIREKGDPKEHAKRYVASIRTWSNAMLISGWRN
;
A
#
# COMPACT_ATOMS: atom_id res chain seq x y z
N MET A 1 -22.37 -38.61 -9.43
CA MET A 1 -21.42 -37.59 -9.88
C MET A 1 -21.19 -36.68 -8.69
N ASP A 2 -20.04 -36.84 -8.05
CA ASP A 2 -19.61 -35.98 -6.96
C ASP A 2 -19.09 -34.68 -7.59
N CYS A 3 -19.79 -33.57 -7.34
CA CYS A 3 -19.45 -32.24 -7.83
C CYS A 3 -18.90 -31.36 -6.70
N SER A 4 -18.36 -31.91 -5.61
CA SER A 4 -17.66 -31.08 -4.61
C SER A 4 -16.23 -30.77 -5.06
N GLY A 5 -16.09 -29.93 -6.08
CA GLY A 5 -14.81 -29.31 -6.41
C GLY A 5 -14.36 -28.39 -5.27
N LYS A 6 -13.07 -28.36 -4.96
CA LYS A 6 -12.51 -27.32 -4.09
C LYS A 6 -12.41 -26.03 -4.90
N ASP A 7 -13.07 -24.97 -4.43
CA ASP A 7 -12.92 -23.63 -4.98
C ASP A 7 -11.75 -22.90 -4.31
N TYR A 8 -11.12 -22.00 -5.06
CA TYR A 8 -9.96 -21.23 -4.60
C TYR A 8 -10.18 -19.74 -4.82
N GLU A 9 -9.82 -18.94 -3.81
CA GLU A 9 -9.75 -17.49 -3.89
C GLU A 9 -8.28 -17.05 -3.78
N VAL A 10 -7.88 -16.11 -4.63
CA VAL A 10 -6.53 -15.53 -4.61
C VAL A 10 -6.62 -14.06 -4.25
N ILE A 11 -5.94 -13.68 -3.17
CA ILE A 11 -5.89 -12.30 -2.68
C ILE A 11 -4.46 -11.78 -2.78
N ALA A 12 -4.28 -10.66 -3.48
CA ALA A 12 -3.02 -9.94 -3.54
C ALA A 12 -3.17 -8.57 -2.87
N GLN A 13 -2.42 -8.32 -1.79
CA GLN A 13 -2.46 -7.07 -1.03
C GLN A 13 -1.06 -6.60 -0.65
N SER A 14 -0.92 -5.30 -0.36
CA SER A 14 0.29 -4.79 0.30
C SER A 14 0.37 -5.34 1.72
N ALA A 15 1.57 -5.76 2.13
CA ALA A 15 1.83 -6.39 3.42
C ALA A 15 3.13 -5.85 4.03
N LEU A 16 3.29 -6.09 5.33
CA LEU A 16 4.59 -6.05 6.00
C LEU A 16 5.19 -7.46 5.92
N ASP A 17 6.31 -7.60 5.21
CA ASP A 17 6.96 -8.90 5.07
C ASP A 17 7.70 -9.33 6.35
N GLU A 18 8.21 -10.56 6.35
CA GLU A 18 8.93 -11.18 7.48
C GLU A 18 10.23 -10.44 7.85
N LYS A 19 10.71 -9.53 6.98
CA LYS A 19 11.89 -8.70 7.17
C LYS A 19 11.52 -7.25 7.51
N GLY A 20 10.25 -6.96 7.77
CA GLY A 20 9.74 -5.63 8.06
C GLY A 20 9.70 -4.69 6.85
N GLN A 21 9.74 -5.21 5.62
CA GLN A 21 9.66 -4.40 4.41
C GLN A 21 8.21 -4.13 4.05
N PHE A 22 7.92 -2.90 3.62
CA PHE A 22 6.60 -2.45 3.17
C PHE A 22 6.72 -1.47 2.02
N HIS A 23 5.59 -0.97 1.52
CA HIS A 23 5.54 -0.07 0.37
C HIS A 23 6.46 1.15 0.55
N GLY A 24 7.46 1.28 -0.33
CA GLY A 24 8.46 2.35 -0.29
C GLY A 24 9.64 2.06 0.65
N HIS A 25 9.48 1.23 1.67
CA HIS A 25 10.52 0.91 2.65
C HIS A 25 10.94 -0.55 2.54
N THR A 26 11.97 -0.81 1.73
CA THR A 26 12.56 -2.11 1.47
C THR A 26 14.08 -2.06 1.67
N LYS A 27 14.75 -3.22 1.64
CA LYS A 27 16.22 -3.28 1.72
C LYS A 27 16.91 -2.46 0.62
N CYS A 28 16.28 -2.37 -0.55
CA CYS A 28 16.80 -1.66 -1.72
C CYS A 28 16.28 -0.22 -1.85
N ASN A 29 15.37 0.22 -0.98
CA ASN A 29 14.83 1.57 -0.95
C ASN A 29 14.38 1.94 0.47
N LYS A 30 15.05 2.89 1.13
CA LYS A 30 14.74 3.26 2.52
C LYS A 30 13.74 4.42 2.63
N VAL A 31 13.11 4.82 1.52
CA VAL A 31 12.24 6.01 1.47
C VAL A 31 10.78 5.58 1.52
N SER A 32 10.12 5.72 2.68
CA SER A 32 8.67 5.52 2.79
C SER A 32 7.92 6.54 1.92
N SER A 33 7.05 6.05 1.04
CA SER A 33 6.18 6.91 0.22
C SER A 33 5.23 7.72 1.09
N GLN A 34 4.72 7.13 2.16
CA GLN A 34 3.80 7.77 3.11
C GLN A 34 4.49 8.89 3.88
N GLU A 35 5.72 8.67 4.36
CA GLU A 35 6.50 9.73 5.03
C GLU A 35 6.79 10.89 4.09
N GLN A 36 7.14 10.60 2.82
CA GLN A 36 7.37 11.66 1.83
C GLN A 36 6.11 12.46 1.54
N LEU A 37 4.96 11.80 1.37
CA LEU A 37 3.68 12.48 1.18
C LEU A 37 3.30 13.33 2.40
N CYS A 38 3.43 12.78 3.61
CA CYS A 38 3.19 13.51 4.85
C CYS A 38 4.07 14.78 4.93
N ARG A 39 5.36 14.67 4.59
CA ARG A 39 6.27 15.82 4.54
C ARG A 39 5.85 16.86 3.50
N LEU A 40 5.40 16.43 2.31
CA LEU A 40 4.92 17.33 1.26
C LEU A 40 3.62 18.05 1.69
N TRP A 41 2.68 17.34 2.29
CA TRP A 41 1.43 17.93 2.77
C TRP A 41 1.65 18.88 3.95
N LYS A 42 2.64 18.63 4.82
CA LYS A 42 3.07 19.62 5.83
C LYS A 42 3.56 20.92 5.20
N LYS A 43 4.21 20.87 4.04
CA LYS A 43 4.59 22.09 3.31
C LYS A 43 3.38 22.84 2.78
N PHE A 44 2.32 22.15 2.37
CA PHE A 44 1.07 22.82 2.00
C PHE A 44 0.45 23.61 3.15
N VAL A 45 0.61 23.15 4.40
CA VAL A 45 0.23 23.93 5.58
C VAL A 45 1.09 25.19 5.71
N GLN A 46 2.42 25.05 5.58
CA GLN A 46 3.36 26.18 5.64
C GLN A 46 3.10 27.22 4.57
N ASP A 47 2.72 26.77 3.37
CA ASP A 47 2.41 27.61 2.21
C ASP A 47 0.98 28.19 2.24
N GLY A 48 0.21 27.92 3.31
CA GLY A 48 -1.18 28.39 3.46
C GLY A 48 -2.16 27.79 2.45
N LYS A 49 -1.83 26.65 1.83
CA LYS A 49 -2.67 25.96 0.84
C LYS A 49 -3.74 25.09 1.49
N ILE A 50 -3.47 24.60 2.70
CA ILE A 50 -4.42 23.90 3.57
C ILE A 50 -4.20 24.38 5.00
N THR A 51 -5.22 24.26 5.83
CA THR A 51 -5.15 24.57 7.26
C THR A 51 -4.48 23.44 8.05
N GLN A 52 -4.02 23.76 9.27
CA GLN A 52 -3.48 22.76 10.19
C GLN A 52 -4.52 21.71 10.59
N GLU A 53 -5.80 22.08 10.60
CA GLU A 53 -6.90 21.16 10.92
C GLU A 53 -7.16 20.18 9.77
N GLU A 54 -7.21 20.65 8.52
CA GLU A 54 -7.37 19.77 7.36
C GLU A 54 -6.22 18.77 7.24
N PHE A 55 -4.98 19.20 7.56
CA PHE A 55 -3.85 18.28 7.66
C PHE A 55 -4.03 17.24 8.77
N ARG A 56 -4.56 17.62 9.94
CA ARG A 56 -4.84 16.66 11.04
C ARG A 56 -5.93 15.66 10.68
N CYS A 57 -6.94 16.09 9.91
CA CYS A 57 -7.99 15.22 9.41
C CYS A 57 -7.53 14.31 8.24
N THR A 58 -6.38 14.61 7.62
CA THR A 58 -5.80 13.80 6.55
C THR A 58 -5.08 12.57 7.13
N THR A 59 -5.66 11.38 6.96
CA THR A 59 -5.07 10.12 7.45
C THR A 59 -4.90 9.09 6.33
N PHE A 60 -3.75 8.39 6.31
CA PHE A 60 -3.57 7.23 5.45
C PHE A 60 -4.42 6.07 5.99
N SER A 61 -5.51 5.75 5.30
CA SER A 61 -6.34 4.57 5.58
C SER A 61 -5.70 3.28 5.03
N ALA A 62 -4.42 3.06 5.34
CA ALA A 62 -3.65 1.91 4.87
C ALA A 62 -2.88 1.28 6.05
N TYR A 63 -3.24 0.05 6.38
CA TYR A 63 -2.57 -0.76 7.38
C TYR A 63 -1.95 -2.00 6.72
N PRO A 64 -0.63 -2.02 6.47
CA PRO A 64 0.03 -3.20 5.95
C PRO A 64 0.10 -4.27 7.04
N ARG A 65 -0.75 -5.29 6.91
CA ARG A 65 -0.76 -6.44 7.82
C ARG A 65 0.50 -7.27 7.68
N THR A 66 0.96 -7.84 8.79
CA THR A 66 1.98 -8.88 8.82
C THR A 66 1.44 -10.20 8.27
N VAL A 67 2.35 -11.09 7.86
CA VAL A 67 2.00 -12.47 7.46
C VAL A 67 1.21 -13.19 8.56
N GLU A 68 1.58 -13.01 9.82
CA GLU A 68 0.88 -13.63 10.94
C GLU A 68 -0.53 -13.07 11.15
N GLU A 69 -0.73 -11.77 10.96
CA GLU A 69 -2.08 -11.17 10.98
C GLU A 69 -2.95 -11.67 9.81
N PHE A 70 -2.37 -11.91 8.64
CA PHE A 70 -3.08 -12.54 7.52
C PHE A 70 -3.48 -13.99 7.83
N LYS A 71 -2.63 -14.76 8.52
CA LYS A 71 -2.92 -16.14 8.91
C LYS A 71 -3.94 -16.26 10.04
N LYS A 72 -3.99 -15.28 10.94
CA LYS A 72 -4.78 -15.34 12.18
C LYS A 72 -6.25 -15.77 11.97
N PRO A 73 -7.01 -15.22 11.00
CA PRO A 73 -8.39 -15.64 10.76
C PRO A 73 -8.53 -17.09 10.26
N PHE A 74 -7.48 -17.74 9.76
CA PHE A 74 -7.55 -19.13 9.33
C PHE A 74 -7.13 -20.10 10.44
N ASN A 75 -6.26 -19.64 11.34
CA ASN A 75 -5.72 -20.43 12.44
C ASN A 75 -6.60 -20.42 13.70
N ASP A 76 -7.41 -19.38 13.87
CA ASP A 76 -8.32 -19.24 15.01
C ASP A 76 -9.62 -20.04 14.78
N PRO A 77 -9.90 -21.10 15.59
CA PRO A 77 -11.12 -21.90 15.47
C PRO A 77 -12.41 -21.09 15.68
N ASP A 78 -12.35 -19.99 16.43
CA ASP A 78 -13.48 -19.12 16.76
C ASP A 78 -13.66 -17.97 15.75
N SER A 79 -12.82 -17.90 14.73
CA SER A 79 -12.96 -16.91 13.67
C SER A 79 -14.14 -17.22 12.73
N SER A 80 -14.74 -16.17 12.15
CA SER A 80 -15.77 -16.33 11.13
C SER A 80 -15.25 -16.99 9.85
N VAL A 81 -13.97 -16.78 9.51
CA VAL A 81 -13.32 -17.36 8.34
C VAL A 81 -13.20 -18.88 8.50
N ARG A 82 -12.63 -19.35 9.62
CA ARG A 82 -12.49 -20.79 9.87
C ARG A 82 -13.84 -21.49 10.06
N ARG A 83 -14.78 -20.89 10.79
CA ARG A 83 -16.15 -21.45 10.97
C ARG A 83 -16.94 -21.58 9.66
N LYS A 84 -16.61 -20.77 8.65
CA LYS A 84 -17.21 -20.86 7.31
C LYS A 84 -16.50 -21.90 6.41
N GLY A 85 -15.51 -22.62 6.92
CA GLY A 85 -14.78 -23.64 6.18
C GLY A 85 -13.71 -23.11 5.23
N LEU A 86 -13.34 -21.82 5.32
CA LEU A 86 -12.21 -21.29 4.56
C LEU A 86 -10.90 -21.74 5.19
N GLU A 87 -9.99 -22.23 4.34
CA GLU A 87 -8.68 -22.72 4.73
C GLU A 87 -7.59 -21.97 3.95
N LEU A 88 -6.51 -21.59 4.64
CA LEU A 88 -5.36 -21.00 3.98
C LEU A 88 -4.53 -22.10 3.32
N VAL A 89 -4.56 -22.15 1.99
CA VAL A 89 -3.79 -23.13 1.21
C VAL A 89 -2.33 -22.71 1.05
N SER A 90 -2.09 -21.44 0.75
CA SER A 90 -0.75 -20.89 0.58
C SER A 90 -0.71 -19.40 0.88
N ILE A 91 0.47 -18.92 1.29
CA ILE A 91 0.76 -17.51 1.47
C ILE A 91 2.22 -17.25 1.10
N ALA A 92 2.47 -16.17 0.36
CA ALA A 92 3.81 -15.78 -0.03
C ALA A 92 3.93 -14.26 -0.04
N THR A 93 5.10 -13.76 0.30
CA THR A 93 5.46 -12.34 0.24
C THR A 93 6.47 -12.13 -0.88
N HIS A 94 6.32 -11.03 -1.61
CA HIS A 94 7.26 -10.65 -2.67
C HIS A 94 7.53 -9.16 -2.63
N VAL A 95 8.81 -8.78 -2.73
CA VAL A 95 9.19 -7.38 -2.95
C VAL A 95 9.14 -7.11 -4.44
N ILE A 96 8.17 -6.30 -4.87
CA ILE A 96 7.99 -5.93 -6.28
C ILE A 96 8.80 -4.66 -6.57
N PRO A 97 9.75 -4.68 -7.53
CA PRO A 97 10.46 -3.49 -7.95
C PRO A 97 9.52 -2.42 -8.53
N CYS A 98 9.89 -1.15 -8.36
CA CYS A 98 9.13 -0.05 -8.96
C CYS A 98 9.36 -0.01 -10.48
N ALA A 99 8.33 -0.32 -11.26
CA ALA A 99 8.39 -0.32 -12.72
C ALA A 99 8.88 1.02 -13.30
N HIS A 100 8.50 2.16 -12.69
CA HIS A 100 9.00 3.47 -13.12
C HIS A 100 10.50 3.63 -12.91
N LYS A 101 11.03 3.14 -11.77
CA LYS A 101 12.47 3.16 -11.46
C LYS A 101 13.25 2.26 -12.40
N GLU A 102 12.77 1.03 -12.62
CA GLU A 102 13.42 0.09 -13.55
C GLU A 102 13.48 0.65 -14.96
N ARG A 103 12.36 1.21 -15.44
CA ARG A 103 12.30 1.88 -16.72
C ARG A 103 13.31 3.02 -16.81
N TRP A 104 13.37 3.89 -15.79
CA TRP A 104 14.33 4.99 -15.74
C TRP A 104 15.78 4.52 -15.81
N ILE A 105 16.13 3.47 -15.07
CA ILE A 105 17.48 2.90 -15.06
C ILE A 105 17.83 2.33 -16.44
N ARG A 106 16.90 1.62 -17.09
CA ARG A 106 17.11 0.97 -18.39
C ARG A 106 17.15 1.95 -19.55
N GLU A 107 16.14 2.81 -19.66
CA GLU A 107 15.90 3.65 -20.84
C GLU A 107 16.51 5.05 -20.70
N LYS A 108 16.73 5.53 -19.46
CA LYS A 108 17.04 6.95 -19.17
C LYS A 108 16.00 7.87 -19.86
N GLY A 109 16.38 9.11 -20.18
CA GLY A 109 15.55 10.06 -20.93
C GLY A 109 15.29 11.35 -20.17
N ASP A 110 14.23 12.05 -20.54
CA ASP A 110 13.85 13.33 -19.92
C ASP A 110 13.40 13.12 -18.45
N PRO A 111 14.13 13.71 -17.47
CA PRO A 111 13.73 13.65 -16.06
C PRO A 111 12.32 14.18 -15.79
N LYS A 112 11.86 15.19 -16.54
CA LYS A 112 10.52 15.78 -16.35
C LYS A 112 9.44 14.80 -16.76
N GLU A 113 9.60 14.12 -17.89
CA GLU A 113 8.65 13.11 -18.35
C GLU A 113 8.62 11.88 -17.42
N HIS A 114 9.78 11.45 -16.91
CA HIS A 114 9.83 10.43 -15.87
C HIS A 114 9.06 10.86 -14.61
N ALA A 115 9.35 12.05 -14.11
CA ALA A 115 8.71 12.58 -12.90
C ALA A 115 7.19 12.71 -13.07
N LYS A 116 6.70 13.21 -14.21
CA LYS A 116 5.26 13.29 -14.51
C LYS A 116 4.58 11.92 -14.39
N ARG A 117 5.17 10.88 -15.00
CA ARG A 117 4.61 9.52 -14.97
C ARG A 117 4.66 8.91 -13.57
N TYR A 118 5.77 9.08 -12.86
CA TYR A 118 5.94 8.55 -11.50
C TYR A 118 5.00 9.24 -10.50
N VAL A 119 4.93 10.56 -10.52
CA VAL A 119 4.03 11.32 -9.63
C VAL A 119 2.57 11.01 -9.95
N ALA A 120 2.21 10.82 -11.22
CA ALA A 120 0.85 10.42 -11.60
C ALA A 120 0.43 9.08 -10.97
N SER A 121 1.30 8.07 -10.93
CA SER A 121 0.96 6.77 -10.31
C SER A 121 0.80 6.86 -8.80
N ILE A 122 1.55 7.72 -8.13
CA ILE A 122 1.35 8.03 -6.70
C ILE A 122 0.05 8.79 -6.48
N ARG A 123 -0.27 9.76 -7.34
CA ARG A 123 -1.48 10.60 -7.24
C ARG A 123 -2.77 9.78 -7.30
N THR A 124 -2.80 8.71 -8.09
CA THR A 124 -3.99 7.85 -8.28
C THR A 124 -4.62 7.40 -6.96
N TRP A 125 -3.81 7.14 -5.93
CA TRP A 125 -4.31 6.71 -4.62
C TRP A 125 -4.14 7.79 -3.54
N SER A 126 -3.10 8.62 -3.61
CA SER A 126 -2.82 9.61 -2.55
C SER A 126 -3.75 10.82 -2.58
N ASN A 127 -4.31 11.17 -3.75
CA ASN A 127 -5.16 12.35 -3.90
C ASN A 127 -6.45 12.24 -3.09
N ALA A 128 -7.11 11.08 -3.12
CA ALA A 128 -8.32 10.84 -2.34
C ALA A 128 -8.05 10.91 -0.83
N MET A 129 -6.88 10.45 -0.38
CA MET A 129 -6.47 10.55 1.02
C MET A 129 -6.21 11.98 1.46
N LEU A 130 -5.59 12.80 0.61
CA LEU A 130 -5.38 14.22 0.91
C LEU A 130 -6.72 14.95 1.02
N ILE A 131 -7.60 14.75 0.05
CA ILE A 131 -8.89 15.44 -0.02
C ILE A 131 -9.83 15.01 1.12
N SER A 132 -9.72 13.79 1.63
CA SER A 132 -10.60 13.32 2.72
C SER A 132 -10.46 14.11 4.02
N GLY A 133 -9.33 14.81 4.23
CA GLY A 133 -9.14 15.71 5.37
C GLY A 133 -9.68 17.12 5.15
N TRP A 134 -10.08 17.49 3.93
CA TRP A 134 -10.52 18.84 3.61
C TRP A 134 -11.98 19.01 4.03
N ARG A 135 -12.28 20.08 4.76
CA ARG A 135 -13.66 20.40 5.12
C ARG A 135 -14.25 21.24 3.97
N ASN A 136 -15.35 20.77 3.38
CA ASN A 136 -16.17 21.61 2.49
C ASN A 136 -16.82 22.76 3.28
#